data_AF-A0A8H6R3M8-F1
#
_entry.id   AF-A0A8H6R3M8-F1
#
_cell.length_a   1.000
_cell.length_b   1.000
_cell.length_c   1.000
_cell.angle_alpha   90.00
_cell.angle_beta   90.00
_cell.angle_gamma   90.00
#
_symmetry.space_group_name_H-M   'P 1'
#
loop_
_entity.id
_entity.type
_entity.pdbx_description
1 polymer ?
#
loop_
_entity_poly.entity_id
_entity_poly.type
_entity_poly.pdbx_seq_one_letter_code
_entity_poly.pdbx_strand_id
1 'polypeptide(L)'
;MSGAEKEMQLEFPSLVKEIEDLTRETQNQLEMLGPSRQTSIDQRRVGVYRPEIEAREALRLRLRIRELNEEFAERMNRNGHARVFRTVQNEVDQESSRNSVGDENISDWIRKLYRDSRGVELSGTVNPAVLENMFRQQSAPWNQLALEYYNSVRAAITAFNNGVLGLIITDEDLRRNLRARLQRLETSAFRRAEEYLKPASPG
;
A
#
# COMPACT_ATOMS: atom_id res chain seq x y z
N MET A 1 -65.61 32.86 -18.03
CA MET A 1 -64.42 32.00 -18.02
C MET A 1 -63.43 32.55 -19.03
N SER A 2 -62.28 33.01 -18.55
CA SER A 2 -61.26 33.68 -19.35
C SER A 2 -60.58 32.69 -20.30
N GLY A 3 -60.18 33.12 -21.50
CA GLY A 3 -59.45 32.27 -22.46
C GLY A 3 -58.20 31.63 -21.84
N ALA A 4 -57.54 32.34 -20.91
CA ALA A 4 -56.38 31.87 -20.17
C ALA A 4 -56.69 30.68 -19.22
N GLU A 5 -57.91 30.58 -18.66
CA GLU A 5 -58.28 29.44 -17.80
C GLU A 5 -58.42 28.15 -18.60
N LYS A 6 -58.94 28.24 -19.84
CA LYS A 6 -59.06 27.08 -20.73
C LYS A 6 -57.71 26.58 -21.20
N GLU A 7 -56.80 27.49 -21.50
CA GLU A 7 -55.43 27.18 -21.93
C GLU A 7 -54.62 26.53 -20.78
N MET A 8 -54.75 27.04 -19.55
CA MET A 8 -54.16 26.39 -18.36
C MET A 8 -54.74 24.99 -18.12
N GLN A 9 -56.04 24.76 -18.32
CA GLN A 9 -56.64 23.43 -18.15
C GLN A 9 -56.17 22.41 -19.20
N LEU A 10 -55.74 22.86 -20.37
CA LEU A 10 -55.24 22.00 -21.45
C LEU A 10 -53.75 21.66 -21.28
N GLU A 11 -52.94 22.63 -20.84
CA GLU A 11 -51.49 22.48 -20.71
C GLU A 11 -51.07 21.79 -19.39
N PHE A 12 -51.84 21.94 -18.31
CA PHE A 12 -51.51 21.40 -17.01
C PHE A 12 -51.33 19.86 -16.99
N PRO A 13 -52.19 19.05 -17.64
CA PRO A 13 -51.98 17.60 -17.71
C PRO A 13 -50.72 17.20 -18.47
N SER A 14 -50.32 17.97 -19.50
CA SER A 14 -49.10 17.72 -20.27
C SER A 14 -47.86 17.98 -19.42
N LEU A 15 -47.83 19.11 -18.71
CA LEU A 15 -46.78 19.46 -17.76
C LEU A 15 -46.66 18.43 -16.61
N VAL A 16 -47.78 17.95 -16.08
CA VAL A 16 -47.78 16.91 -15.04
C VAL A 16 -47.14 15.63 -15.58
N LYS A 17 -47.51 15.21 -16.80
CA LYS A 17 -46.94 14.01 -17.43
C LYS A 17 -45.44 14.17 -17.69
N GLU A 18 -45.00 15.34 -18.15
CA GLU A 18 -43.58 15.63 -18.37
C GLU A 18 -42.78 15.57 -17.06
N ILE A 19 -43.32 16.13 -15.98
CA ILE A 19 -42.69 16.06 -14.65
C ILE A 19 -42.64 14.62 -14.14
N GLU A 20 -43.70 13.83 -14.33
CA GLU A 20 -43.72 12.42 -13.95
C GLU A 20 -42.66 11.62 -14.72
N ASP A 21 -42.51 11.87 -16.02
CA ASP A 21 -41.52 11.20 -16.85
C ASP A 21 -40.09 11.61 -16.49
N LEU A 22 -39.84 12.91 -16.26
CA LEU A 22 -38.54 13.40 -15.76
C LEU A 22 -38.20 12.86 -14.37
N THR A 23 -39.20 12.74 -13.49
CA THR A 23 -39.02 12.17 -12.15
C THR A 23 -38.63 10.70 -12.25
N ARG A 24 -39.29 9.94 -13.12
CA ARG A 24 -38.99 8.53 -13.37
C ARG A 24 -37.58 8.33 -13.94
N GLU A 25 -37.19 9.16 -14.90
CA GLU A 25 -35.84 9.15 -15.47
C GLU A 25 -34.78 9.45 -14.40
N THR A 26 -35.01 10.48 -13.58
CA THR A 26 -34.10 10.85 -12.49
C THR A 26 -34.01 9.75 -11.43
N GLN A 27 -35.13 9.09 -11.12
CA GLN A 27 -35.17 7.95 -10.19
C GLN A 27 -34.31 6.79 -10.71
N ASN A 28 -34.44 6.45 -12.00
CA ASN A 28 -33.64 5.40 -12.64
C ASN A 28 -32.14 5.74 -12.64
N GLN A 29 -31.79 7.00 -12.92
CA GLN A 29 -30.41 7.46 -12.86
C GLN A 29 -29.84 7.41 -11.44
N LEU A 30 -30.64 7.74 -10.42
CA LEU A 30 -30.27 7.62 -9.01
C LEU A 30 -30.05 6.15 -8.60
N GLU A 31 -30.88 5.23 -9.05
CA GLU A 31 -30.71 3.79 -8.80
C GLU A 31 -29.40 3.26 -9.42
N MET A 32 -29.03 3.72 -10.61
CA MET A 32 -27.76 3.38 -11.27
C MET A 32 -26.52 3.84 -10.50
N LEU A 33 -26.61 4.96 -9.78
CA LEU A 33 -25.51 5.47 -8.96
C LEU A 33 -25.32 4.64 -7.67
N GLY A 34 -26.32 3.85 -7.29
CA GLY A 34 -26.33 3.00 -6.10
C GLY A 34 -26.61 3.77 -4.80
N PRO A 35 -26.71 3.07 -3.66
CA PRO A 35 -27.11 3.68 -2.40
C PRO A 35 -26.10 4.74 -1.92
N SER A 36 -26.64 5.86 -1.41
CA SER A 36 -25.86 6.97 -0.89
C SER A 36 -25.01 6.52 0.30
N ARG A 37 -23.69 6.72 0.23
CA ARG A 37 -22.74 6.26 1.26
C ARG A 37 -22.49 7.35 2.30
N GLN A 38 -23.57 7.79 2.96
CA GLN A 38 -23.52 8.90 3.92
C GLN A 38 -22.89 8.52 5.26
N THR A 39 -22.94 7.24 5.64
CA THR A 39 -22.48 6.80 6.96
C THR A 39 -21.04 6.30 6.93
N SER A 40 -20.34 6.47 8.05
CA SER A 40 -18.99 5.92 8.25
C SER A 40 -18.95 4.39 8.24
N ILE A 41 -20.10 3.71 8.34
CA ILE A 41 -20.24 2.25 8.26
C ILE A 41 -20.38 1.81 6.79
N ASP A 42 -21.14 2.55 5.98
CA ASP A 42 -21.23 2.33 4.52
C ASP A 42 -19.91 2.66 3.81
N GLN A 43 -19.15 3.61 4.36
CA GLN A 43 -17.76 3.86 3.96
C GLN A 43 -16.79 2.80 4.52
N ARG A 44 -17.10 2.10 5.62
CA ARG A 44 -16.28 0.98 6.11
C ARG A 44 -16.45 -0.32 5.30
N ARG A 45 -17.44 -0.39 4.40
CA ARG A 45 -17.46 -1.37 3.30
C ARG A 45 -16.40 -1.09 2.22
N VAL A 46 -15.54 -0.07 2.39
CA VAL A 46 -14.31 0.11 1.60
C VAL A 46 -13.40 -1.10 1.83
N GLY A 47 -13.51 -2.06 0.91
CA GLY A 47 -12.87 -3.37 0.98
C GLY A 47 -13.63 -4.45 0.21
N VAL A 48 -14.92 -4.25 -0.04
CA VAL A 48 -15.70 -5.07 -0.97
C VAL A 48 -15.69 -4.37 -2.33
N TYR A 49 -14.95 -4.93 -3.27
CA TYR A 49 -14.90 -4.44 -4.64
C TYR A 49 -16.28 -4.58 -5.30
N ARG A 50 -16.62 -3.70 -6.25
CA ARG A 50 -17.79 -3.97 -7.12
C ARG A 50 -17.51 -5.29 -7.89
N PRO A 51 -18.52 -6.11 -8.21
CA PRO A 51 -18.31 -7.41 -8.87
C PRO A 51 -17.45 -7.33 -10.15
N GLU A 52 -17.57 -6.23 -10.91
CA GLU A 52 -16.81 -5.98 -12.14
C GLU A 52 -15.32 -5.71 -11.86
N ILE A 53 -15.03 -5.13 -10.69
CA ILE A 53 -13.68 -4.90 -10.18
C ILE A 53 -13.14 -6.20 -9.54
N GLU A 54 -14.00 -6.93 -8.83
CA GLU A 54 -13.65 -8.17 -8.13
C GLU A 54 -13.35 -9.34 -9.09
N ALA A 55 -13.96 -9.35 -10.27
CA ALA A 55 -13.72 -10.33 -11.33
C ALA A 55 -12.31 -10.24 -11.94
N ARG A 56 -11.61 -9.12 -11.74
CA ARG A 56 -10.22 -8.95 -12.20
C ARG A 56 -9.28 -8.97 -11.00
N GLU A 57 -8.50 -10.03 -10.87
CA GLU A 57 -7.54 -10.20 -9.76
C GLU A 57 -6.59 -8.99 -9.60
N ALA A 58 -6.16 -8.41 -10.72
CA ALA A 58 -5.30 -7.21 -10.75
C ALA A 58 -5.92 -5.97 -10.07
N LEU A 59 -7.24 -5.95 -9.86
CA LEU A 59 -7.93 -4.85 -9.19
C LEU A 59 -8.22 -5.13 -7.71
N ARG A 60 -7.78 -6.28 -7.17
CA ARG A 60 -7.89 -6.59 -5.74
C ARG A 60 -6.71 -6.02 -4.96
N LEU A 61 -6.58 -4.68 -4.92
CA LEU A 61 -5.49 -3.98 -4.23
C LEU A 61 -5.23 -4.50 -2.81
N ARG A 62 -6.26 -4.73 -2.00
CA ARG A 62 -6.09 -5.23 -0.62
C ARG A 62 -5.47 -6.63 -0.57
N LEU A 63 -5.88 -7.52 -1.47
CA LEU A 63 -5.27 -8.85 -1.60
C LEU A 63 -3.82 -8.72 -2.04
N ARG A 64 -3.56 -7.89 -3.06
CA ARG A 64 -2.21 -7.67 -3.57
C ARG A 64 -1.26 -7.08 -2.52
N ILE A 65 -1.74 -6.13 -1.71
CA ILE A 65 -0.94 -5.57 -0.61
C ILE A 65 -0.65 -6.63 0.46
N ARG A 66 -1.60 -7.54 0.73
CA ARG A 66 -1.38 -8.65 1.66
C ARG A 66 -0.31 -9.61 1.15
N GLU A 67 -0.37 -9.99 -0.13
CA GLU A 67 0.67 -10.83 -0.76
C GLU A 67 2.05 -10.17 -0.67
N LEU A 68 2.14 -8.86 -0.97
CA LEU A 68 3.39 -8.11 -0.86
C LEU A 68 3.92 -8.05 0.58
N ASN A 69 3.03 -8.03 1.58
CA ASN A 69 3.42 -8.08 2.99
C ASN A 69 4.00 -9.44 3.38
N GLU A 70 3.39 -10.53 2.90
CA GLU A 70 3.85 -11.90 3.13
C GLU A 70 5.21 -12.11 2.43
N GLU A 71 5.36 -11.66 1.18
CA GLU A 71 6.63 -11.71 0.45
C GLU A 71 7.74 -10.88 1.15
N PHE A 72 7.41 -9.69 1.64
CA PHE A 72 8.36 -8.87 2.39
C PHE A 72 8.79 -9.53 3.68
N ALA A 73 7.87 -10.14 4.43
CA ALA A 73 8.18 -10.87 5.65
C ALA A 73 9.12 -12.05 5.38
N GLU A 74 8.88 -12.83 4.33
CA GLU A 74 9.78 -13.91 3.93
C GLU A 74 11.17 -13.39 3.54
N ARG A 75 11.22 -12.31 2.74
CA ARG A 75 12.47 -11.69 2.33
C ARG A 75 13.24 -11.10 3.52
N MET A 76 12.56 -10.50 4.47
CA MET A 76 13.17 -10.00 5.72
C MET A 76 13.69 -11.15 6.58
N ASN A 77 12.98 -12.27 6.66
CA ASN A 77 13.46 -13.44 7.42
C ASN A 77 14.74 -14.01 6.79
N ARG A 78 14.74 -14.21 5.47
CA ARG A 78 15.86 -14.83 4.73
C ARG A 78 17.04 -13.89 4.51
N ASN A 79 16.80 -12.61 4.28
CA ASN A 79 17.81 -11.65 3.80
C ASN A 79 17.97 -10.42 4.70
N GLY A 80 17.23 -10.34 5.81
CA GLY A 80 17.28 -9.18 6.72
C GLY A 80 18.52 -9.15 7.61
N HIS A 81 19.28 -10.24 7.69
CA HIS A 81 20.55 -10.28 8.40
C HIS A 81 21.72 -10.25 7.40
N ALA A 82 22.71 -9.40 7.65
CA ALA A 82 23.92 -9.32 6.84
C ALA A 82 24.79 -10.57 6.95
N ARG A 83 24.76 -11.27 8.10
CA ARG A 83 25.50 -12.52 8.35
C ARG A 83 24.56 -13.57 8.93
N VAL A 84 24.62 -14.78 8.38
CA VAL A 84 23.74 -15.91 8.74
C VAL A 84 24.03 -16.39 10.16
N PHE A 85 22.98 -16.51 10.98
CA PHE A 85 23.07 -17.14 12.30
C PHE A 85 23.24 -18.65 12.13
N ARG A 86 24.17 -19.25 12.89
CA ARG A 86 24.35 -20.70 12.95
C ARG A 86 23.64 -21.25 14.18
N THR A 87 23.23 -22.52 14.11
CA THR A 87 22.65 -23.22 15.27
C THR A 87 23.70 -23.39 16.37
N VAL A 88 23.25 -23.74 17.59
CA VAL A 88 24.15 -24.07 18.73
C VAL A 88 25.13 -25.20 18.45
N GLN A 89 24.86 -26.04 17.45
CA GLN A 89 25.75 -27.11 16.97
C GLN A 89 26.70 -26.65 15.86
N ASN A 90 26.73 -25.34 15.57
CA ASN A 90 27.58 -24.72 14.55
C ASN A 90 27.23 -25.14 13.11
N GLU A 91 26.05 -25.73 12.92
CA GLU A 91 25.48 -26.06 11.62
C GLU A 91 24.81 -24.82 11.02
N VAL A 92 24.84 -24.70 9.70
CA VAL A 92 24.14 -23.62 9.00
C VAL A 92 22.64 -23.93 9.09
N ASP A 93 21.87 -23.00 9.64
CA ASP A 93 20.42 -23.13 9.69
C ASP A 93 19.87 -23.18 8.25
N GLN A 94 19.32 -24.33 7.85
CA GLN A 94 18.89 -24.59 6.48
C GLN A 94 17.78 -23.64 6.02
N GLU A 95 17.01 -23.07 6.95
CA GLU A 95 15.95 -22.09 6.67
C GLU A 95 16.53 -20.70 6.30
N SER A 96 17.74 -20.39 6.78
CA SER A 96 18.45 -19.12 6.58
C SER A 96 19.64 -19.26 5.60
N SER A 97 19.96 -20.48 5.17
CA SER A 97 21.16 -20.76 4.37
C SER A 97 21.00 -20.28 2.93
N ARG A 98 21.61 -19.13 2.62
CA ARG A 98 22.14 -18.94 1.27
C ARG A 98 23.25 -19.96 1.05
N ASN A 99 23.45 -20.41 -0.18
CA ASN A 99 24.64 -21.17 -0.59
C ASN A 99 25.91 -20.28 -0.53
N SER A 100 26.17 -19.59 0.59
CA SER A 100 27.36 -18.77 0.79
C SER A 100 28.50 -19.64 1.32
N VAL A 101 29.07 -20.42 0.41
CA VAL A 101 30.43 -20.95 0.57
C VAL A 101 31.37 -19.75 0.69
N GLY A 102 31.74 -19.37 1.92
CA GLY A 102 32.73 -18.33 2.19
C GLY A 102 32.30 -17.18 3.11
N ASP A 103 31.09 -17.21 3.70
CA ASP A 103 30.69 -16.16 4.65
C ASP A 103 31.45 -16.27 5.98
N GLU A 104 32.00 -15.16 6.46
CA GLU A 104 32.72 -15.08 7.74
C GLU A 104 31.78 -15.57 8.86
N ASN A 105 32.24 -16.53 9.66
CA ASN A 105 31.44 -17.10 10.73
C ASN A 105 30.96 -15.97 11.67
N ILE A 106 29.65 -15.82 11.84
CA ILE A 106 29.05 -14.80 12.71
C ILE A 106 29.64 -14.83 14.12
N SER A 107 30.01 -16.00 14.63
CA SER A 107 30.66 -16.17 15.93
C SER A 107 32.08 -15.62 15.95
N ASP A 108 32.84 -15.79 14.86
CA ASP A 108 34.20 -15.25 14.76
C ASP A 108 34.18 -13.73 14.56
N TRP A 109 33.22 -13.23 13.80
CA TRP A 109 32.94 -11.80 13.69
C TRP A 109 32.54 -11.19 15.05
N ILE A 110 31.61 -11.83 15.79
CA ILE A 110 31.22 -11.39 17.15
C ILE A 110 32.42 -11.37 18.08
N ARG A 111 33.26 -12.42 18.08
CA ARG A 111 34.47 -12.49 18.90
C ARG A 111 35.48 -11.41 18.54
N LYS A 112 35.68 -11.14 17.25
CA LYS A 112 36.58 -10.08 16.78
C LYS A 112 36.08 -8.72 17.23
N LEU A 113 34.81 -8.41 16.99
CA LEU A 113 34.22 -7.14 17.38
C LEU A 113 34.24 -6.93 18.90
N TYR A 114 33.98 -8.00 19.67
CA TYR A 114 34.11 -7.97 21.13
C TYR A 114 35.56 -7.70 21.57
N ARG A 115 36.54 -8.38 20.96
CA ARG A 115 37.98 -8.18 21.26
C ARG A 115 38.46 -6.77 20.96
N ASP A 116 38.05 -6.22 19.82
CA ASP A 116 38.43 -4.87 19.37
C ASP A 116 37.83 -3.76 20.24
N SER A 117 36.78 -4.10 21.00
CA SER A 117 36.05 -3.16 21.87
C SER A 117 36.40 -3.30 23.36
N ARG A 118 37.34 -4.18 23.72
CA ARG A 118 37.75 -4.40 25.11
C ARG A 118 38.47 -3.18 25.67
N GLY A 119 38.12 -2.80 26.90
CA GLY A 119 38.79 -1.71 27.65
C GLY A 119 37.83 -0.68 28.27
N VAL A 120 36.53 -0.75 27.97
CA VAL A 120 35.51 0.20 28.45
C VAL A 120 34.53 -0.45 29.46
N GLU A 121 34.63 -1.77 29.66
CA GLU A 121 33.61 -2.56 30.38
C GLU A 121 34.08 -2.94 31.80
N LEU A 122 33.17 -2.84 32.76
CA LEU A 122 33.33 -3.48 34.07
C LEU A 122 33.23 -5.00 33.92
N SER A 123 33.96 -5.74 34.76
CA SER A 123 34.01 -7.20 34.75
C SER A 123 32.60 -7.81 34.79
N GLY A 124 32.16 -8.42 33.68
CA GLY A 124 30.92 -9.22 33.61
C GLY A 124 29.74 -8.59 32.88
N THR A 125 29.85 -7.37 32.34
CA THR A 125 28.81 -6.79 31.46
C THR A 125 29.23 -6.84 29.99
N VAL A 126 28.26 -6.66 29.07
CA VAL A 126 28.50 -6.47 27.63
C VAL A 126 28.36 -4.98 27.34
N ASN A 127 29.31 -4.38 26.62
CA ASN A 127 29.25 -2.97 26.24
C ASN A 127 28.04 -2.71 25.33
N PRO A 128 27.10 -1.84 25.74
CA PRO A 128 25.97 -1.47 24.90
C PRO A 128 26.38 -0.91 23.53
N ALA A 129 27.52 -0.20 23.43
CA ALA A 129 28.03 0.33 22.16
C ALA A 129 28.45 -0.77 21.18
N VAL A 130 28.88 -1.93 21.69
CA VAL A 130 29.23 -3.09 20.86
C VAL A 130 27.97 -3.73 20.31
N LEU A 131 26.93 -3.90 21.15
CA LEU A 131 25.64 -4.41 20.72
C LEU A 131 24.98 -3.50 19.67
N GLU A 132 25.04 -2.18 19.87
CA GLU A 132 24.56 -1.21 18.91
C GLU A 132 25.28 -1.33 17.55
N ASN A 133 26.62 -1.39 17.57
CA ASN A 133 27.41 -1.57 16.35
C ASN A 133 27.11 -2.91 15.66
N MET A 134 26.96 -4.00 16.43
CA MET A 134 26.55 -5.29 15.89
C MET A 134 25.20 -5.22 15.19
N PHE A 135 24.21 -4.64 15.85
CA PHE A 135 22.86 -4.51 15.32
C PHE A 135 22.83 -3.65 14.07
N ARG A 136 23.59 -2.55 14.04
CA ARG A 136 23.71 -1.65 12.88
C ARG A 136 24.33 -2.36 11.67
N GLN A 137 25.36 -3.18 11.89
CA GLN A 137 25.97 -3.96 10.81
C GLN A 137 25.05 -5.09 10.33
N GLN A 138 24.32 -5.75 11.23
CA GLN A 138 23.40 -6.82 10.86
C GLN A 138 22.16 -6.32 10.12
N SER A 139 21.64 -5.14 10.48
CA SER A 139 20.48 -4.50 9.85
C SER A 139 20.80 -3.72 8.57
N ALA A 140 22.06 -3.76 8.09
CA ALA A 140 22.47 -3.09 6.86
C ALA A 140 21.56 -3.39 5.63
N PRO A 141 21.04 -4.63 5.43
CA PRO A 141 20.15 -4.93 4.31
C PRO A 141 18.74 -4.30 4.42
N TRP A 142 18.31 -3.86 5.60
CA TRP A 142 16.91 -3.48 5.85
C TRP A 142 16.45 -2.33 4.98
N ASN A 143 17.30 -1.32 4.76
CA ASN A 143 16.97 -0.17 3.93
C ASN A 143 16.64 -0.60 2.50
N GLN A 144 17.47 -1.47 1.91
CA GLN A 144 17.25 -1.96 0.55
C GLN A 144 15.96 -2.79 0.47
N LEU A 145 15.75 -3.72 1.41
CA LEU A 145 14.55 -4.56 1.44
C LEU A 145 13.27 -3.73 1.60
N ALA A 146 13.29 -2.73 2.48
CA ALA A 146 12.17 -1.82 2.68
C ALA A 146 11.90 -0.98 1.43
N LEU A 147 12.94 -0.49 0.75
CA LEU A 147 12.81 0.27 -0.49
C LEU A 147 12.22 -0.58 -1.64
N GLU A 148 12.64 -1.83 -1.78
CA GLU A 148 12.10 -2.76 -2.77
C GLU A 148 10.61 -3.07 -2.53
N TYR A 149 10.24 -3.35 -1.29
CA TYR A 149 8.84 -3.55 -0.90
C TYR A 149 8.00 -2.29 -1.15
N TYR A 150 8.50 -1.12 -0.74
CA TYR A 150 7.85 0.16 -0.97
C TYR A 150 7.59 0.43 -2.46
N ASN A 151 8.58 0.18 -3.32
CA ASN A 151 8.43 0.31 -4.76
C ASN A 151 7.37 -0.64 -5.33
N SER A 152 7.31 -1.86 -4.81
CA SER A 152 6.31 -2.87 -5.21
C SER A 152 4.89 -2.45 -4.83
N VAL A 153 4.71 -1.91 -3.61
CA VAL A 153 3.43 -1.34 -3.15
C VAL A 153 3.02 -0.15 -4.02
N ARG A 154 3.95 0.77 -4.30
CA ARG A 154 3.71 1.91 -5.18
C ARG A 154 3.24 1.46 -6.57
N ALA A 155 3.91 0.47 -7.16
CA ALA A 155 3.53 -0.08 -8.45
C ALA A 155 2.13 -0.71 -8.43
N ALA A 156 1.80 -1.46 -7.37
CA ALA A 156 0.47 -2.07 -7.20
C ALA A 156 -0.64 -1.01 -7.10
N ILE A 157 -0.42 0.07 -6.35
CA ILE A 157 -1.37 1.19 -6.24
C ILE A 157 -1.58 1.87 -7.60
N THR A 158 -0.49 2.19 -8.32
CA THR A 158 -0.57 2.81 -9.64
C THR A 158 -1.30 1.91 -10.65
N ALA A 159 -1.02 0.60 -10.65
CA ALA A 159 -1.71 -0.36 -11.52
C ALA A 159 -3.22 -0.44 -11.21
N PHE A 160 -3.58 -0.51 -9.93
CA PHE A 160 -4.97 -0.48 -9.48
C PHE A 160 -5.69 0.79 -9.94
N ASN A 161 -5.12 1.96 -9.68
CA ASN A 161 -5.72 3.24 -10.05
C ASN A 161 -5.93 3.36 -11.56
N ASN A 162 -4.93 2.94 -12.36
CA ASN A 162 -5.06 2.93 -13.82
C ASN A 162 -6.18 1.99 -14.29
N GLY A 163 -6.26 0.79 -13.71
CA GLY A 163 -7.27 -0.20 -14.07
C GLY A 163 -8.69 0.22 -13.69
N VAL A 164 -8.88 0.78 -12.49
CA VAL A 164 -10.18 1.27 -12.02
C VAL A 164 -10.65 2.47 -12.84
N LEU A 165 -9.76 3.44 -13.11
CA LEU A 165 -10.12 4.60 -13.93
C LEU A 165 -10.45 4.20 -15.37
N GLY A 166 -9.76 3.20 -15.93
CA GLY A 166 -10.06 2.64 -17.24
C GLY A 166 -11.42 1.93 -17.30
N LEU A 167 -11.83 1.28 -16.21
CA LEU A 167 -13.09 0.55 -16.14
C LEU A 167 -14.30 1.48 -15.92
N ILE A 168 -14.16 2.47 -15.05
CA ILE A 168 -15.28 3.33 -14.62
C ILE A 168 -15.52 4.49 -15.59
N ILE A 169 -14.45 5.05 -16.16
CA ILE A 169 -14.53 6.28 -16.95
C ILE A 169 -14.29 5.94 -18.40
N THR A 170 -15.32 6.00 -19.24
CA THR A 170 -15.22 5.76 -20.69
C THR A 170 -14.64 6.97 -21.44
N ASP A 171 -14.83 8.19 -20.91
CA ASP A 171 -14.29 9.44 -21.47
C ASP A 171 -12.77 9.57 -21.24
N GLU A 172 -12.00 9.64 -22.32
CA GLU A 172 -10.53 9.70 -22.26
C GLU A 172 -9.99 11.02 -21.71
N ASP A 173 -10.64 12.15 -22.01
CA ASP A 173 -10.18 13.47 -21.56
C ASP A 173 -10.42 13.64 -20.05
N LEU A 174 -11.58 13.20 -19.57
CA LEU A 174 -11.90 13.15 -18.15
C LEU A 174 -10.96 12.21 -17.40
N ARG A 175 -10.70 11.02 -17.95
CA ARG A 175 -9.76 10.05 -17.36
C ARG A 175 -8.35 10.61 -17.27
N ARG A 176 -7.86 11.27 -18.33
CA ARG A 176 -6.54 11.92 -18.35
C ARG A 176 -6.42 13.03 -17.29
N ASN A 177 -7.43 13.89 -17.19
CA ASN A 177 -7.44 14.99 -16.23
C ASN A 177 -7.49 14.50 -14.77
N LEU A 178 -8.33 13.50 -14.47
CA LEU A 178 -8.39 12.90 -13.14
C LEU A 178 -7.09 12.18 -12.78
N ARG A 179 -6.49 11.45 -13.72
CA ARG A 179 -5.19 10.80 -13.53
C ARG A 179 -4.10 11.82 -13.18
N ALA A 180 -4.02 12.94 -13.93
CA ALA A 180 -3.07 14.00 -13.64
C ALA A 180 -3.27 14.66 -12.26
N ARG A 181 -4.51 14.69 -11.75
CA ARG A 181 -4.81 15.22 -10.41
C ARG A 181 -4.47 14.21 -9.30
N LEU A 182 -4.81 12.94 -9.49
CA LEU A 182 -4.46 11.86 -8.56
C LEU A 182 -2.95 11.63 -8.47
N GLN A 183 -2.24 11.68 -9.61
CA GLN A 183 -0.80 11.49 -9.65
C GLN A 183 -0.04 12.54 -8.83
N ARG A 184 -0.55 13.78 -8.75
CA ARG A 184 0.02 14.82 -7.88
C ARG A 184 -0.13 14.47 -6.39
N LEU A 185 -1.30 13.98 -6.00
CA LEU A 185 -1.56 13.56 -4.62
C LEU A 185 -0.71 12.34 -4.26
N GLU A 186 -0.68 11.33 -5.15
CA GLU A 186 0.16 10.14 -5.03
C GLU A 186 1.64 10.51 -4.88
N THR A 187 2.17 11.38 -5.74
CA THR A 187 3.58 11.81 -5.66
C THR A 187 3.90 12.45 -4.32
N SER A 188 2.98 13.25 -3.77
CA SER A 188 3.16 13.87 -2.46
C SER A 188 3.12 12.87 -1.30
N ALA A 189 2.29 11.83 -1.41
CA ALA A 189 2.18 10.77 -0.41
C ALA A 189 3.40 9.85 -0.46
N PHE A 190 3.82 9.47 -1.67
CA PHE A 190 5.02 8.68 -1.92
C PHE A 190 6.29 9.41 -1.44
N ARG A 191 6.41 10.71 -1.70
CA ARG A 191 7.54 11.49 -1.21
C ARG A 191 7.64 11.49 0.33
N ARG A 192 6.50 11.62 1.02
CA ARG A 192 6.45 11.53 2.48
C ARG A 192 6.80 10.14 2.99
N ALA A 193 6.31 9.09 2.33
CA ALA A 193 6.66 7.71 2.66
C ALA A 193 8.17 7.44 2.50
N GLU A 194 8.79 7.98 1.44
CA GLU A 194 10.23 7.89 1.19
C GLU A 194 11.05 8.66 2.24
N GLU A 195 10.54 9.77 2.78
CA GLU A 195 11.19 10.48 3.89
C GLU A 195 11.27 9.62 5.16
N TYR A 196 10.26 8.79 5.46
CA TYR A 196 10.31 7.85 6.59
C TYR A 196 11.29 6.69 6.38
N LEU A 197 11.64 6.37 5.13
CA LEU A 197 12.60 5.32 4.80
C LEU A 197 14.05 5.81 4.86
N LYS A 198 14.29 7.13 4.88
CA LYS A 198 15.64 7.67 5.00
C LYS A 198 16.20 7.36 6.39
N PRO A 199 17.44 6.87 6.51
CA PRO A 199 18.07 6.72 7.81
C PRO A 199 18.12 8.08 8.51
N ALA A 200 17.85 8.10 9.82
CA ALA A 200 18.06 9.30 10.62
C ALA A 200 19.50 9.77 10.41
N SER A 201 19.68 11.03 10.02
CA SER A 201 21.00 11.65 9.93
C SER A 201 21.73 11.41 11.26
N PRO A 202 22.99 10.95 11.25
CA PRO A 202 23.76 10.86 12.47
C PRO A 202 23.85 12.28 13.06
N GLY A 203 23.27 12.45 14.25
CA GLY A 203 23.46 13.63 15.09
C GLY A 203 24.78 13.57 15.83
#